data_AF-A0A1M3E4A0-F1
#
_entry.id   AF-A0A1M3E4A0-F1
#
_cell.length_a   1.000
_cell.length_b   1.000
_cell.length_c   1.000
_cell.angle_alpha   90.00
_cell.angle_beta   90.00
_cell.angle_gamma   90.00
#
_symmetry.space_group_name_H-M   'P 1'
#
loop_
_entity.id
_entity.type
_entity.pdbx_description
1 polymer ?
#
loop_
_entity_poly.entity_id
_entity_poly.type
_entity_poly.pdbx_seq_one_letter_code
_entity_poly.pdbx_strand_id
1 'polypeptide(L)'
;MKKVQLFLLIAALAIISGFIACEKYKDPAPSDLGLTRKYCNDPIAANYNDSFPGIPDNSVCIYPTELFEGTWLFQDSVYLPDMTFVRAQNYTLTFTAQNPATDTFRNKLTLNGFCSGNTLKLTANRFGLAMTDTLIQYTEGGQLFCNPTDTISGMYRVIFEETGNRIHIQMNENVPDGSYLHAGYATKQ
;
A
#
# COMPACT_ATOMS: atom_id res chain seq x y z
N MET A 1 32.99 -39.77 64.29
CA MET A 1 31.76 -40.18 63.57
C MET A 1 30.87 -39.01 63.10
N LYS A 2 30.81 -37.86 63.80
CA LYS A 2 29.90 -36.74 63.43
C LYS A 2 30.21 -36.00 62.11
N LYS A 3 31.48 -35.93 61.67
CA LYS A 3 31.89 -35.18 60.46
C LYS A 3 31.53 -35.90 59.14
N VAL A 4 31.63 -37.22 59.10
CA VAL A 4 31.31 -38.03 57.91
C VAL A 4 29.81 -38.05 57.65
N GLN A 5 29.00 -38.13 58.71
CA GLN A 5 27.54 -38.06 58.60
C GLN A 5 27.06 -36.68 58.12
N LEU A 6 27.68 -35.59 58.58
CA LEU A 6 27.36 -34.25 58.11
C LEU A 6 27.71 -34.06 56.62
N PHE A 7 28.86 -34.60 56.18
CA PHE A 7 29.25 -34.53 54.77
C PHE A 7 28.31 -35.31 53.86
N LEU A 8 27.89 -36.52 54.28
CA LEU A 8 26.89 -37.31 53.55
C LEU A 8 25.53 -36.61 53.48
N LEU A 9 25.12 -35.92 54.55
CA LEU A 9 23.86 -35.17 54.57
C LEU A 9 23.90 -33.98 53.58
N ILE A 10 25.00 -33.23 53.55
CA ILE A 10 25.17 -32.09 52.63
C ILE A 10 25.23 -32.56 51.18
N ALA A 11 25.97 -33.65 50.91
CA ALA A 11 26.04 -34.25 49.58
C ALA A 11 24.67 -34.75 49.10
N ALA A 12 23.90 -35.40 49.97
CA ALA A 12 22.53 -35.84 49.65
C ALA A 12 21.61 -34.65 49.37
N LEU A 13 21.70 -33.57 50.16
CA LEU A 13 20.90 -32.36 49.94
C LEU A 13 21.23 -31.69 48.60
N ALA A 14 22.52 -31.59 48.27
CA ALA A 14 22.98 -31.00 47.00
C ALA A 14 22.50 -31.80 45.78
N ILE A 15 22.54 -33.14 45.87
CA ILE A 15 22.05 -34.03 44.80
C ILE A 15 20.53 -33.87 44.62
N ILE A 16 19.75 -33.85 45.71
CA ILE A 16 18.29 -33.68 45.65
C ILE A 16 17.92 -32.30 45.08
N SER A 17 18.64 -31.23 45.45
CA SER A 17 18.38 -29.90 44.89
C SER A 17 18.69 -29.80 43.39
N GLY A 18 19.66 -30.57 42.88
CA GLY A 18 19.97 -30.63 41.44
C GLY A 18 18.86 -31.27 40.61
N PHE A 19 18.15 -32.28 41.16
CA PHE A 19 17.05 -32.94 40.45
C PHE A 19 15.77 -32.10 40.41
N ILE A 20 15.48 -31.32 41.46
CA ILE A 20 14.29 -30.46 41.50
C ILE A 20 14.46 -29.21 40.60
N ALA A 21 15.70 -28.74 40.42
CA ALA A 21 16.00 -27.58 39.58
C ALA A 21 16.06 -27.87 38.06
N CYS A 22 15.96 -29.15 37.65
CA CYS A 22 16.07 -29.56 36.24
C CYS A 22 14.72 -29.82 35.54
N GLU A 23 13.58 -29.55 36.17
CA GLU A 23 12.34 -29.47 35.40
C GLU A 23 12.36 -28.20 34.55
N LYS A 24 12.62 -28.38 33.25
CA LYS A 24 12.47 -27.32 32.26
C LYS A 24 11.08 -26.73 32.42
N TYR A 25 11.02 -25.44 32.76
CA TYR A 25 9.77 -24.68 32.81
C TYR A 25 8.96 -25.01 31.56
N LYS A 26 7.79 -25.62 31.75
CA LYS A 26 6.85 -25.89 30.68
C LYS A 26 5.93 -24.68 30.62
N ASP A 27 6.03 -23.93 29.52
CA ASP A 27 5.07 -22.87 29.25
C ASP A 27 3.66 -23.46 29.35
N PRO A 28 2.73 -22.80 30.08
CA PRO A 28 1.34 -23.20 30.04
C PRO A 28 0.89 -23.20 28.58
N ALA A 29 0.06 -24.18 28.21
CA ALA A 29 -0.51 -24.20 26.86
C ALA A 29 -1.20 -22.84 26.61
N PRO A 30 -0.95 -22.20 25.46
CA PRO A 30 -1.59 -20.93 25.15
C PRO A 30 -3.10 -21.11 25.23
N SER A 31 -3.77 -20.21 25.95
CA SER A 31 -5.23 -20.17 26.01
C SER A 31 -5.76 -20.03 24.58
N ASP A 32 -6.60 -20.97 24.15
CA ASP A 32 -7.34 -20.83 22.89
C ASP A 32 -8.25 -19.61 23.00
N LEU A 33 -7.88 -18.54 22.30
CA LEU A 33 -8.59 -17.27 22.32
C LEU A 33 -9.93 -17.32 21.55
N GLY A 34 -10.28 -18.47 20.93
CA GLY A 34 -11.53 -18.61 20.18
C GLY A 34 -11.65 -17.61 19.03
N LEU A 35 -10.52 -17.25 18.42
CA LEU A 35 -10.46 -16.22 17.38
C LEU A 35 -11.18 -16.71 16.14
N THR A 36 -12.32 -16.11 15.81
CA THR A 36 -13.11 -16.43 14.61
C THR A 36 -12.90 -15.44 13.46
N ARG A 37 -12.43 -14.23 13.77
CA ARG A 37 -12.20 -13.18 12.77
C ARG A 37 -10.92 -13.44 11.99
N LYS A 38 -10.98 -13.24 10.68
CA LYS A 38 -9.83 -13.31 9.77
C LYS A 38 -9.13 -11.95 9.69
N TYR A 39 -7.84 -11.95 9.45
CA TYR A 39 -7.06 -10.72 9.22
C TYR A 39 -6.05 -10.89 8.09
N CYS A 40 -5.75 -9.80 7.39
CA CYS A 40 -4.74 -9.79 6.34
C CYS A 40 -3.33 -9.80 6.95
N ASN A 41 -2.49 -10.78 6.56
CA ASN A 41 -1.12 -10.94 7.06
C ASN A 41 -0.06 -10.64 5.98
N ASP A 42 -0.43 -9.94 4.92
CA ASP A 42 0.48 -9.50 3.85
C ASP A 42 0.89 -8.03 4.06
N PRO A 43 2.18 -7.72 4.29
CA PRO A 43 2.64 -6.35 4.58
C PRO A 43 2.47 -5.36 3.42
N ILE A 44 2.25 -5.85 2.21
CA ILE A 44 2.05 -5.04 1.01
C ILE A 44 0.61 -4.50 0.93
N ALA A 45 -0.34 -5.18 1.58
CA ALA A 45 -1.75 -4.80 1.57
C ALA A 45 -2.00 -3.50 2.34
N ALA A 46 -3.04 -2.78 1.92
CA ALA A 46 -3.54 -1.55 2.56
C ALA A 46 -4.09 -1.82 3.96
N ASN A 47 -4.71 -2.98 4.17
CA ASN A 47 -5.32 -3.40 5.43
C ASN A 47 -4.47 -4.42 6.21
N TYR A 48 -3.13 -4.37 6.05
CA TYR A 48 -2.23 -5.23 6.80
C TYR A 48 -2.47 -5.10 8.31
N ASN A 49 -2.67 -6.25 8.98
CA ASN A 49 -3.02 -6.36 10.41
C ASN A 49 -4.34 -5.70 10.84
N ASP A 50 -5.18 -5.28 9.90
CA ASP A 50 -6.53 -4.87 10.24
C ASP A 50 -7.30 -6.07 10.82
N SER A 51 -8.01 -5.86 11.93
CA SER A 51 -8.68 -6.92 12.71
C SER A 51 -7.76 -7.91 13.46
N PHE A 52 -6.47 -7.60 13.65
CA PHE A 52 -5.60 -8.34 14.57
C PHE A 52 -5.99 -8.08 16.05
N PRO A 53 -5.89 -9.07 16.97
CA PRO A 53 -5.57 -10.49 16.76
C PRO A 53 -6.72 -11.28 16.11
N GLY A 54 -6.39 -12.18 15.17
CA GLY A 54 -7.35 -13.02 14.43
C GLY A 54 -6.66 -14.23 13.78
N ILE A 55 -7.38 -14.95 12.91
CA ILE A 55 -6.81 -16.02 12.05
C ILE A 55 -6.18 -15.36 10.81
N PRO A 56 -4.90 -15.61 10.50
CA PRO A 56 -4.29 -15.04 9.29
C PRO A 56 -4.94 -15.62 8.04
N ASP A 57 -5.43 -14.75 7.15
CA ASP A 57 -6.01 -15.13 5.86
C ASP A 57 -5.73 -14.03 4.82
N ASN A 58 -4.87 -14.32 3.85
CA ASN A 58 -4.51 -13.33 2.83
C ASN A 58 -5.60 -13.12 1.76
N SER A 59 -6.69 -13.90 1.77
CA SER A 59 -7.84 -13.66 0.89
C SER A 59 -8.65 -12.42 1.28
N VAL A 60 -8.47 -11.89 2.50
CA VAL A 60 -9.10 -10.64 2.95
C VAL A 60 -8.22 -9.40 2.72
N CYS A 61 -7.05 -9.57 2.11
CA CYS A 61 -6.13 -8.46 1.85
C CYS A 61 -6.66 -7.55 0.73
N ILE A 62 -6.63 -6.24 0.98
CA ILE A 62 -6.92 -5.21 0.00
C ILE A 62 -5.59 -4.67 -0.52
N TYR A 63 -5.32 -4.84 -1.80
CA TYR A 63 -4.04 -4.43 -2.38
C TYR A 63 -4.07 -2.97 -2.91
N PRO A 64 -2.90 -2.31 -3.05
CA PRO A 64 -2.84 -0.91 -3.50
C PRO A 64 -3.59 -0.64 -4.80
N THR A 65 -3.51 -1.56 -5.77
CA THR A 65 -4.21 -1.45 -7.07
C THR A 65 -5.73 -1.44 -6.93
N GLU A 66 -6.28 -2.24 -6.01
CA GLU A 66 -7.72 -2.38 -5.77
C GLU A 66 -8.35 -1.09 -5.23
N LEU A 67 -7.57 -0.23 -4.58
CA LEU A 67 -8.03 1.09 -4.11
C LEU A 67 -8.40 2.04 -5.26
N PHE A 68 -7.77 1.86 -6.42
CA PHE A 68 -7.94 2.73 -7.59
C PHE A 68 -8.78 2.08 -8.70
N GLU A 69 -8.84 0.75 -8.74
CA GLU A 69 -9.44 0.01 -9.84
C GLU A 69 -10.90 0.43 -10.11
N GLY A 70 -11.20 0.63 -11.41
CA GLY A 70 -12.51 1.00 -11.90
C GLY A 70 -12.51 2.27 -12.76
N THR A 71 -13.72 2.75 -13.04
CA THR A 71 -13.97 3.96 -13.85
C THR A 71 -14.31 5.14 -12.95
N TRP A 72 -13.75 6.30 -13.27
CA TRP A 72 -13.84 7.51 -12.49
C TRP A 72 -14.12 8.71 -13.40
N LEU A 73 -15.03 9.57 -12.99
CA LEU A 73 -15.26 10.86 -13.64
C LEU A 73 -14.38 11.92 -12.99
N PHE A 74 -13.33 12.33 -13.70
CA PHE A 74 -12.39 13.36 -13.28
C PHE A 74 -12.85 14.74 -13.76
N GLN A 75 -13.01 15.65 -12.80
CA GLN A 75 -13.24 17.07 -13.05
C GLN A 75 -11.90 17.79 -12.96
N ASP A 76 -11.33 18.12 -14.12
CA ASP A 76 -10.01 18.71 -14.26
C ASP A 76 -10.09 20.23 -14.36
N SER A 77 -9.25 20.93 -13.61
CA SER A 77 -9.01 22.37 -13.72
C SER A 77 -7.55 22.60 -14.10
N VAL A 78 -7.35 23.33 -15.18
CA VAL A 78 -6.03 23.58 -15.78
C VAL A 78 -5.59 24.99 -15.49
N TYR A 79 -4.35 25.13 -15.02
CA TYR A 79 -3.73 26.39 -14.65
C TYR A 79 -2.39 26.56 -15.35
N LEU A 80 -1.97 27.81 -15.52
CA LEU A 80 -0.59 28.16 -15.82
C LEU A 80 0.28 28.04 -14.54
N PRO A 81 1.63 28.06 -14.66
CA PRO A 81 2.52 27.94 -13.51
C PRO A 81 2.39 29.06 -12.46
N ASP A 82 1.82 30.21 -12.85
CA ASP A 82 1.50 31.33 -11.96
C ASP A 82 0.11 31.20 -11.29
N MET A 83 -0.52 30.03 -11.40
CA MET A 83 -1.87 29.73 -10.92
C MET A 83 -3.00 30.47 -11.65
N THR A 84 -2.73 31.10 -12.79
CA THR A 84 -3.78 31.66 -13.65
C THR A 84 -4.64 30.54 -14.21
N PHE A 85 -5.95 30.59 -13.98
CA PHE A 85 -6.90 29.62 -14.51
C PHE A 85 -6.99 29.72 -16.04
N VAL A 86 -6.91 28.57 -16.72
CA VAL A 86 -7.00 28.46 -18.17
C VAL A 86 -8.35 27.89 -18.60
N ARG A 87 -8.71 26.70 -18.09
CA ARG A 87 -9.93 25.98 -18.47
C ARG A 87 -10.29 24.90 -17.45
N ALA A 88 -11.51 24.38 -17.57
CA ALA A 88 -11.96 23.19 -16.87
C ALA A 88 -12.59 22.20 -17.86
N GLN A 89 -12.42 20.91 -17.59
CA GLN A 89 -12.84 19.82 -18.49
C GLN A 89 -13.12 18.54 -17.70
N ASN A 90 -13.89 17.63 -18.28
CA ASN A 90 -14.23 16.36 -17.64
C ASN A 90 -13.63 15.20 -18.43
N TYR A 91 -13.00 14.25 -17.73
CA TYR A 91 -12.45 13.03 -18.30
C TYR A 91 -13.08 11.81 -17.65
N THR A 92 -13.37 10.78 -18.45
CA THR A 92 -13.70 9.45 -17.92
C THR A 92 -12.41 8.65 -17.85
N LEU A 93 -11.86 8.55 -16.65
CA LEU A 93 -10.63 7.84 -16.35
C LEU A 93 -10.92 6.38 -16.02
N THR A 94 -10.13 5.45 -16.53
CA THR A 94 -10.22 4.02 -16.18
C THR A 94 -8.87 3.56 -15.67
N PHE A 95 -8.85 3.12 -14.41
CA PHE A 95 -7.70 2.52 -13.75
C PHE A 95 -7.83 1.00 -13.82
N THR A 96 -6.83 0.34 -14.38
CA THR A 96 -6.77 -1.13 -14.47
C THR A 96 -5.50 -1.63 -13.80
N ALA A 97 -5.63 -2.63 -12.92
CA ALA A 97 -4.50 -3.31 -12.31
C ALA A 97 -3.67 -4.06 -13.37
N GLN A 98 -2.35 -4.07 -13.20
CA GLN A 98 -1.49 -4.90 -14.03
C GLN A 98 -1.67 -6.39 -13.68
N ASN A 99 -1.37 -7.27 -14.64
CA ASN A 99 -1.46 -8.71 -14.45
C ASN A 99 -0.66 -9.15 -13.20
N PRO A 100 -1.30 -9.79 -12.20
CA PRO A 100 -0.65 -10.24 -10.97
C PRO A 100 0.52 -11.22 -11.19
N ALA A 101 0.56 -11.93 -12.32
CA ALA A 101 1.67 -12.79 -12.68
C ALA A 101 2.97 -12.00 -12.97
N THR A 102 2.84 -10.75 -13.39
CA THR A 102 3.98 -9.85 -13.68
C THR A 102 4.19 -8.79 -12.60
N ASP A 103 3.15 -8.46 -11.83
CA ASP A 103 3.19 -7.53 -10.72
C ASP A 103 2.85 -8.25 -9.41
N THR A 104 3.87 -8.84 -8.80
CA THR A 104 3.75 -9.57 -7.53
C THR A 104 3.43 -8.67 -6.35
N PHE A 105 3.75 -7.36 -6.45
CA PHE A 105 3.45 -6.37 -5.42
C PHE A 105 2.06 -5.77 -5.55
N ARG A 106 1.32 -6.09 -6.63
CA ARG A 106 -0.05 -5.62 -6.90
C ARG A 106 -0.17 -4.10 -6.73
N ASN A 107 0.84 -3.39 -7.21
CA ASN A 107 1.00 -1.96 -7.04
C ASN A 107 1.13 -1.20 -8.36
N LYS A 108 1.09 -1.89 -9.50
CA LYS A 108 1.16 -1.30 -10.83
C LYS A 108 -0.22 -1.14 -11.43
N LEU A 109 -0.51 0.09 -11.86
CA LEU A 109 -1.76 0.50 -12.48
C LEU A 109 -1.49 1.01 -13.89
N THR A 110 -2.51 0.89 -14.72
CA THR A 110 -2.61 1.58 -16.00
C THR A 110 -3.80 2.53 -15.96
N LEU A 111 -3.61 3.75 -16.46
CA LEU A 111 -4.61 4.79 -16.51
C LEU A 111 -4.89 5.18 -17.96
N ASN A 112 -6.14 5.07 -18.36
CA ASN A 112 -6.67 5.46 -19.67
C ASN A 112 -7.74 6.54 -19.50
N GLY A 113 -7.96 7.38 -20.51
CA GLY A 113 -9.10 8.30 -20.55
C GLY A 113 -8.80 9.77 -20.83
N PHE A 114 -7.54 10.19 -20.79
CA PHE A 114 -7.16 11.57 -21.15
C PHE A 114 -7.19 11.82 -22.67
N CYS A 115 -6.66 10.88 -23.44
CA CYS A 115 -6.57 10.98 -24.89
C CYS A 115 -6.55 9.59 -25.54
N SER A 116 -6.89 9.55 -26.84
CA SER A 116 -6.91 8.31 -27.60
C SER A 116 -5.49 7.81 -27.85
N GLY A 117 -5.19 6.59 -27.39
CA GLY A 117 -3.96 5.87 -27.75
C GLY A 117 -2.82 5.91 -26.73
N ASN A 118 -2.88 6.78 -25.71
CA ASN A 118 -1.85 6.86 -24.68
C ASN A 118 -2.36 6.40 -23.32
N THR A 119 -1.61 5.47 -22.71
CA THR A 119 -1.89 4.89 -21.40
C THR A 119 -0.79 5.28 -20.44
N LEU A 120 -1.16 5.92 -19.33
CA LEU A 120 -0.21 6.25 -18.28
C LEU A 120 0.02 5.03 -17.39
N LYS A 121 1.26 4.80 -16.97
CA LYS A 121 1.64 3.77 -16.00
C LYS A 121 1.79 4.38 -14.62
N LEU A 122 1.17 3.82 -13.60
CA LEU A 122 1.26 4.38 -12.24
C LEU A 122 1.74 3.31 -11.26
N THR A 123 2.44 3.74 -10.22
CA THR A 123 2.76 2.91 -9.06
C THR A 123 1.99 3.43 -7.85
N ALA A 124 1.12 2.58 -7.30
CA ALA A 124 0.38 2.81 -6.08
C ALA A 124 1.14 2.34 -4.84
N ASN A 125 0.80 2.89 -3.68
CA ASN A 125 1.23 2.37 -2.39
C ASN A 125 0.03 2.02 -1.51
N ARG A 126 0.31 1.31 -0.42
CA ARG A 126 -0.72 0.85 0.53
C ARG A 126 -1.49 1.96 1.25
N PHE A 127 -1.06 3.22 1.11
CA PHE A 127 -1.70 4.39 1.74
C PHE A 127 -2.63 5.14 0.79
N GLY A 128 -3.00 4.54 -0.34
CA GLY A 128 -3.89 5.17 -1.32
C GLY A 128 -3.24 6.34 -2.07
N LEU A 129 -1.92 6.33 -2.24
CA LEU A 129 -1.22 7.27 -3.11
C LEU A 129 -0.65 6.50 -4.31
N ALA A 130 -0.97 6.95 -5.51
CA ALA A 130 -0.33 6.52 -6.74
C ALA A 130 0.42 7.67 -7.40
N MET A 131 1.53 7.36 -8.07
CA MET A 131 2.35 8.31 -8.80
C MET A 131 2.57 7.83 -10.22
N THR A 132 2.68 8.77 -11.15
CA THR A 132 3.06 8.50 -12.53
C THR A 132 4.48 7.93 -12.55
N ASP A 133 4.66 6.76 -13.18
CA ASP A 133 5.98 6.15 -13.35
C ASP A 133 6.85 7.04 -14.26
N THR A 134 8.17 7.01 -14.10
CA THR A 134 9.07 7.76 -14.97
C THR A 134 9.54 6.88 -16.12
N LEU A 135 9.31 7.28 -17.37
CA LEU A 135 9.85 6.59 -18.55
C LEU A 135 11.11 7.27 -19.11
N ILE A 136 11.37 8.52 -18.73
CA ILE A 136 12.49 9.31 -19.24
C ILE A 136 13.57 9.46 -18.15
N GLN A 137 14.76 8.94 -18.43
CA GLN A 137 15.89 9.06 -17.53
C GLN A 137 16.27 10.55 -17.38
N TYR A 138 16.48 11.02 -16.15
CA TYR A 138 16.87 12.41 -15.83
C TYR A 138 15.83 13.50 -16.11
N THR A 139 14.57 13.13 -16.34
CA THR A 139 13.44 14.08 -16.32
C THR A 139 12.62 13.80 -15.07
N GLU A 140 12.22 14.83 -14.33
CA GLU A 140 11.36 14.66 -13.16
C GLU A 140 9.99 14.10 -13.58
N GLY A 141 9.85 12.77 -13.53
CA GLY A 141 8.55 12.10 -13.41
C GLY A 141 7.70 11.96 -14.68
N GLY A 142 8.22 12.28 -15.86
CA GLY A 142 7.40 12.37 -17.08
C GLY A 142 7.16 11.03 -17.81
N GLN A 143 5.93 10.83 -18.27
CA GLN A 143 5.57 9.91 -19.37
C GLN A 143 5.07 10.70 -20.56
N LEU A 144 5.19 10.14 -21.76
CA LEU A 144 4.53 10.69 -22.94
C LEU A 144 3.03 10.84 -22.65
N PHE A 145 2.50 12.02 -22.92
CA PHE A 145 1.10 12.34 -22.67
C PHE A 145 0.30 12.31 -23.97
N CYS A 146 -0.50 13.33 -24.29
CA CYS A 146 -1.41 13.27 -25.43
C CYS A 146 -0.72 13.52 -26.76
N ASN A 147 0.23 14.45 -26.83
CA ASN A 147 1.11 14.57 -27.99
C ASN A 147 2.45 13.85 -27.73
N PRO A 148 3.12 13.36 -28.78
CA PRO A 148 4.42 12.69 -28.65
C PRO A 148 5.55 13.57 -28.09
N THR A 149 5.35 14.89 -28.06
CA THR A 149 6.29 15.88 -27.51
C THR A 149 5.99 16.25 -26.06
N ASP A 150 4.80 15.89 -25.57
CA ASP A 150 4.30 16.36 -24.29
C ASP A 150 4.59 15.30 -23.23
N THR A 151 4.93 15.76 -22.03
CA THR A 151 5.19 14.87 -20.91
C THR A 151 4.28 15.19 -19.75
N ILE A 152 3.82 14.17 -19.04
CA ILE A 152 3.01 14.35 -17.83
C ILE A 152 3.62 13.60 -16.65
N SER A 153 3.59 14.25 -15.49
CA SER A 153 3.94 13.69 -14.20
C SER A 153 2.88 14.08 -13.19
N GLY A 154 2.68 13.28 -12.13
CA GLY A 154 1.63 13.62 -11.17
C GLY A 154 1.35 12.55 -10.13
N MET A 155 0.47 12.92 -9.21
CA MET A 155 0.01 12.11 -8.09
C MET A 155 -1.51 11.98 -8.06
N TYR A 156 -1.94 10.82 -7.56
CA TYR A 156 -3.34 10.41 -7.45
C TYR A 156 -3.53 9.92 -6.02
N ARG A 157 -4.32 10.62 -5.22
CA ARG A 157 -4.53 10.30 -3.80
C ARG A 157 -5.99 9.94 -3.55
N VAL A 158 -6.24 8.70 -3.15
CA VAL A 158 -7.54 8.27 -2.64
C VAL A 158 -7.85 9.03 -1.36
N ILE A 159 -9.07 9.53 -1.27
CA ILE A 159 -9.59 10.17 -0.06
C ILE A 159 -10.51 9.15 0.62
N PHE A 160 -10.05 8.64 1.76
CA PHE A 160 -10.79 7.72 2.61
C PHE A 160 -11.79 8.49 3.50
N GLU A 161 -12.82 9.04 2.88
CA GLU A 161 -14.06 9.41 3.58
C GLU A 161 -14.96 8.15 3.67
N GLU A 162 -16.08 8.19 4.43
CA GLU A 162 -16.97 7.03 4.67
C GLU A 162 -17.39 6.27 3.41
N THR A 163 -17.30 6.91 2.23
CA THR A 163 -17.68 6.32 0.95
C THR A 163 -16.50 5.92 0.05
N GLY A 164 -15.24 6.29 0.34
CA GLY A 164 -14.06 5.91 -0.47
C GLY A 164 -14.13 6.33 -1.96
N ASN A 165 -15.01 7.26 -2.31
CA ASN A 165 -15.45 7.48 -3.69
C ASN A 165 -14.74 8.64 -4.40
N ARG A 166 -13.59 9.10 -3.90
CA ARG A 166 -12.88 10.24 -4.47
C ARG A 166 -11.38 10.03 -4.57
N ILE A 167 -10.80 10.48 -5.69
CA ILE A 167 -9.37 10.62 -5.90
C ILE A 167 -9.06 12.09 -6.12
N HIS A 168 -8.15 12.66 -5.34
CA HIS A 168 -7.53 13.94 -5.63
C HIS A 168 -6.39 13.72 -6.63
N ILE A 169 -6.45 14.41 -7.76
CA ILE A 169 -5.47 14.28 -8.85
C ILE A 169 -4.75 15.61 -9.01
N GLN A 170 -3.43 15.56 -9.04
CA GLN A 170 -2.56 16.69 -9.34
C GLN A 170 -1.49 16.26 -10.34
N MET A 171 -1.40 16.94 -11.47
CA MET A 171 -0.44 16.62 -12.52
C MET A 171 0.21 17.88 -13.07
N ASN A 172 1.42 17.73 -13.58
CA ASN A 172 2.15 18.73 -14.34
C ASN A 172 2.36 18.20 -15.76
N GLU A 173 1.80 18.91 -16.73
CA GLU A 173 1.99 18.68 -18.16
C GLU A 173 3.06 19.65 -18.67
N ASN A 174 4.14 19.15 -19.25
CA ASN A 174 5.12 19.97 -19.95
C ASN A 174 4.93 19.80 -21.46
N VAL A 175 4.75 20.91 -22.14
CA VAL A 175 4.66 21.02 -23.60
C VAL A 175 5.87 21.82 -24.12
N PRO A 176 6.19 21.83 -25.43
CA PRO A 176 7.34 22.57 -25.94
C PRO A 176 7.35 24.07 -25.61
N ASP A 177 6.17 24.69 -25.56
CA ASP A 177 6.00 26.13 -25.38
C ASP A 177 5.67 26.55 -23.93
N GLY A 178 5.65 25.61 -22.97
CA GLY A 178 5.29 25.91 -21.59
C GLY A 178 4.89 24.71 -20.74
N SER A 179 4.24 24.96 -19.61
CA SER A 179 3.71 23.91 -18.75
C SER A 179 2.34 24.27 -18.20
N TYR A 180 1.57 23.23 -17.86
CA TYR A 180 0.23 23.32 -17.32
C TYR A 180 0.11 22.49 -16.04
N LEU A 181 -0.55 23.05 -15.05
CA LEU A 181 -0.89 22.38 -13.82
C LEU A 181 -2.35 21.90 -13.90
N HIS A 182 -2.54 20.60 -13.79
CA HIS A 182 -3.85 19.96 -13.72
C HIS A 182 -4.17 19.65 -12.27
N ALA A 183 -5.34 20.05 -11.79
CA ALA A 183 -5.79 19.74 -10.46
C ALA A 183 -7.30 19.50 -10.42
N GLY A 184 -7.72 18.53 -9.61
CA GLY A 184 -9.15 18.30 -9.39
C GLY A 184 -9.46 16.98 -8.71
N TYR A 185 -10.72 16.58 -8.79
CA TYR A 185 -11.20 15.37 -8.15
C TYR A 185 -11.85 14.42 -9.15
N ALA A 186 -11.53 13.14 -9.02
CA ALA A 186 -12.23 12.07 -9.70
C ALA A 186 -13.23 11.40 -8.76
N THR A 187 -14.42 11.11 -9.26
CA THR A 187 -15.51 10.44 -8.54
C THR A 187 -15.80 9.09 -9.16
N LYS A 188 -15.93 8.04 -8.33
CA LYS A 188 -16.19 6.68 -8.83
C LYS A 188 -17.55 6.63 -9.54
N GLN A 189 -17.63 5.97 -10.69
CA GLN A 189 -18.85 5.79 -11.50
C GLN A 189 -19.52 4.44 -11.22
#